data_AF-A0A968AKC2-F1
#
_entry.id   AF-A0A968AKC2-F1
#
_cell.length_a   1.000
_cell.length_b   1.000
_cell.length_c   1.000
_cell.angle_alpha   90.00
_cell.angle_beta   90.00
_cell.angle_gamma   90.00
#
_symmetry.space_group_name_H-M   'P 1'
#
loop_
_entity.id
_entity.type
_entity.pdbx_description
1 polymer ?
#
loop_
_entity_poly.entity_id
_entity_poly.type
_entity_poly.pdbx_seq_one_letter_code
_entity_poly.pdbx_strand_id
1 'polypeptide(L)'
;YIMTSLYNAIITSNATAALLFPIALSTATALQADAHAFAIAVMIAAAASFATPISYQTNLMVYSPGGYKFKDFLKIGIPLQILIGIVA
;
A
#
# COMPACT_ATOMS: atom_id res chain seq x y z
N TYR A 1 -3.91 3.87 7.19
CA TYR A 1 -3.99 2.74 6.26
C TYR A 1 -4.62 3.11 4.90
N ILE A 2 -5.90 3.48 4.84
CA ILE A 2 -6.64 3.69 3.56
C ILE A 2 -5.94 4.66 2.61
N MET A 3 -5.57 5.85 3.08
CA MET A 3 -4.84 6.84 2.26
C MET A 3 -3.55 6.24 1.69
N THR A 4 -2.75 5.57 2.52
CA THR A 4 -1.52 4.92 2.09
C THR A 4 -1.75 3.83 1.06
N SER A 5 -2.77 2.99 1.25
CA SER A 5 -3.13 1.94 0.30
C SER A 5 -3.56 2.52 -1.07
N LEU A 6 -4.29 3.64 -1.09
CA LEU A 6 -4.68 4.32 -2.33
C LEU A 6 -3.48 4.88 -3.08
N TYR A 7 -2.55 5.58 -2.40
CA TYR A 7 -1.33 6.06 -3.02
C TYR A 7 -0.47 4.91 -3.53
N ASN A 8 -0.33 3.85 -2.72
CA ASN A 8 0.41 2.64 -3.07
C ASN A 8 -0.17 1.93 -4.30
N ALA A 9 -1.46 2.06 -4.60
CA ALA A 9 -2.03 1.52 -5.83
C ALA A 9 -1.56 2.25 -7.11
N ILE A 10 -1.08 3.48 -6.99
CA ILE A 10 -0.75 4.36 -8.13
C ILE A 10 0.76 4.47 -8.35
N ILE A 11 1.55 4.52 -7.28
CA ILE A 11 3.01 4.68 -7.32
C ILE A 11 3.70 3.46 -6.68
N THR A 12 5.03 3.43 -6.71
CA THR A 12 5.80 2.32 -6.13
C THR A 12 5.74 2.31 -4.60
N SER A 13 5.73 1.12 -3.99
CA SER A 13 5.72 0.95 -2.51
C SER A 13 6.75 1.81 -1.78
N ASN A 14 7.98 1.85 -2.31
CA ASN A 14 9.05 2.63 -1.70
C ASN A 14 8.78 4.14 -1.77
N ALA A 15 8.23 4.62 -2.88
CA ALA A 15 7.86 6.03 -3.03
C ALA A 15 6.69 6.39 -2.10
N THR A 16 5.67 5.53 -1.98
CA THR A 16 4.56 5.75 -1.04
C THR A 16 5.03 5.82 0.40
N ALA A 17 5.89 4.90 0.83
CA ALA A 17 6.43 4.89 2.18
C ALA A 17 7.21 6.17 2.48
N ALA A 18 8.11 6.58 1.58
CA ALA A 18 8.90 7.81 1.73
C ALA A 18 8.02 9.09 1.78
N LEU A 19 6.95 9.13 0.99
CA LEU A 19 6.01 10.27 0.95
C LEU A 19 5.12 10.35 2.20
N LEU A 20 4.56 9.23 2.62
CA LEU A 20 3.50 9.24 3.64
C LEU A 20 4.01 9.04 5.06
N PHE A 21 5.21 8.50 5.25
CA PHE A 21 5.83 8.40 6.57
C PHE A 21 5.93 9.76 7.30
N PRO A 22 6.49 10.84 6.71
CA PRO A 22 6.55 12.14 7.39
C PRO A 22 5.17 12.74 7.68
N ILE A 23 4.18 12.49 6.80
CA ILE A 23 2.79 12.94 6.98
C ILE A 23 2.14 12.18 8.14
N ALA A 24 2.38 10.88 8.25
CA ALA A 24 1.87 10.06 9.36
C ALA A 24 2.49 10.48 10.69
N LEU A 25 3.79 10.79 10.71
CA LEU A 25 4.49 11.29 11.90
C LEU A 25 3.96 12.65 12.37
N SER A 26 3.77 13.60 11.44
CA SER A 26 3.22 14.92 11.78
C SER A 26 1.77 14.82 12.26
N THR A 27 0.97 13.93 11.66
CA THR A 27 -0.42 13.67 12.05
C THR A 27 -0.50 13.05 13.45
N ALA A 28 0.34 12.05 13.75
CA ALA A 28 0.41 11.43 15.07
C ALA A 28 0.79 12.45 16.15
N THR A 29 1.77 13.31 15.86
CA THR A 29 2.20 14.39 16.75
C THR A 29 1.09 15.40 17.02
N ALA A 30 0.35 15.80 15.98
CA ALA A 30 -0.78 16.73 16.10
C ALA A 30 -1.95 16.15 16.91
N LEU A 31 -2.17 14.84 16.83
CA LEU A 31 -3.21 14.11 17.56
C LEU A 31 -2.77 13.67 18.97
N GLN A 32 -1.53 13.94 19.37
CA GLN A 32 -0.91 13.39 20.59
C GLN A 32 -1.06 11.86 20.71
N ALA A 33 -1.02 11.18 19.56
CA ALA A 33 -1.11 9.74 19.46
C ALA A 33 0.27 9.10 19.31
N ASP A 34 0.34 7.77 19.44
CA ASP A 34 1.59 7.04 19.27
C ASP A 34 2.07 7.06 17.80
N ALA A 35 3.23 7.68 17.58
CA ALA A 35 3.87 7.75 16.27
C ALA A 35 4.26 6.36 15.72
N HIS A 36 4.57 5.40 16.58
CA HIS A 36 4.92 4.05 16.14
C HIS A 36 3.72 3.34 15.50
N ALA A 37 2.53 3.42 16.10
CA ALA A 37 1.32 2.87 15.51
C ALA A 37 1.04 3.41 14.09
N PHE A 38 1.19 4.73 13.89
CA PHE A 38 1.01 5.36 12.59
C PHE A 38 2.06 4.92 11.57
N ALA A 39 3.33 4.85 11.98
CA ALA A 39 4.42 4.36 11.14
C ALA A 39 4.18 2.90 10.69
N ILE A 40 3.78 2.03 11.62
CA ILE A 40 3.45 0.62 11.32
C ILE A 40 2.29 0.55 10.33
N ALA A 41 1.23 1.33 10.54
CA ALA A 41 0.08 1.35 9.63
C ALA A 41 0.46 1.81 8.21
N VAL A 42 1.40 2.75 8.07
CA VAL A 42 1.95 3.15 6.75
C VAL A 42 2.78 2.03 6.14
N MET A 43 3.65 1.39 6.92
CA MET A 43 4.49 0.30 6.41
C MET A 43 3.67 -0.91 5.94
N ILE A 44 2.64 -1.31 6.70
CA ILE A 44 1.74 -2.40 6.31
C ILE A 44 1.01 -2.03 5.02
N ALA A 45 0.46 -0.82 4.92
CA ALA A 45 -0.25 -0.38 3.73
C ALA A 45 0.65 -0.25 2.48
N ALA A 46 1.91 0.17 2.65
CA ALA A 46 2.88 0.27 1.58
C ALA A 46 3.39 -1.11 1.11
N ALA A 47 3.46 -2.10 2.01
CA ALA A 47 3.78 -3.48 1.67
C ALA A 47 2.60 -4.23 1.03
N ALA A 48 1.36 -3.83 1.32
CA ALA A 48 0.13 -4.43 0.79
C ALA A 48 -0.18 -4.00 -0.67
N SER A 49 0.78 -4.21 -1.58
CA SER A 49 0.72 -3.84 -3.01
C SER A 49 0.05 -4.91 -3.87
N PHE A 50 -1.23 -5.20 -3.60
CA PHE A 50 -1.94 -6.28 -4.29
C PHE A 50 -2.82 -5.79 -5.46
N ALA A 51 -3.41 -4.60 -5.34
CA ALA A 51 -4.44 -4.15 -6.29
C ALA A 51 -3.91 -3.78 -7.68
N THR A 52 -2.63 -3.42 -7.82
CA THR A 52 -2.08 -3.02 -9.11
C THR A 52 -0.72 -3.67 -9.38
N PRO A 53 -0.43 -4.00 -10.65
CA PRO A 53 0.85 -4.61 -11.01
C PRO A 53 2.01 -3.60 -10.98
N ILE A 54 1.74 -2.30 -11.06
CA ILE A 54 2.76 -1.23 -11.18
C ILE A 54 3.38 -0.90 -9.81
N SER A 55 2.60 -1.05 -8.74
CA SER A 55 2.98 -0.69 -7.37
C SER A 55 4.18 -1.47 -6.84
N TYR A 56 4.43 -2.67 -7.36
CA TYR A 56 5.50 -3.54 -6.89
C TYR A 56 6.24 -4.24 -8.03
N GLN A 57 7.58 -4.20 -7.98
CA GLN A 57 8.42 -4.65 -9.09
C GLN A 57 8.29 -6.16 -9.37
N THR A 58 8.05 -6.99 -8.36
CA THR A 58 7.83 -8.43 -8.57
C THR A 58 6.48 -8.73 -9.21
N ASN A 59 5.44 -7.91 -8.98
CA ASN A 59 4.16 -8.06 -9.69
C ASN A 59 4.36 -7.85 -11.20
N LEU A 60 5.24 -6.93 -11.61
CA LEU A 60 5.63 -6.74 -13.01
C LEU A 60 6.39 -7.95 -13.59
N MET A 61 7.20 -8.63 -12.78
CA MET A 61 7.95 -9.83 -13.20
C MET A 61 7.03 -10.99 -13.58
N VAL A 62 5.84 -11.09 -12.97
CA VAL A 62 4.83 -12.09 -13.35
C VAL A 62 3.79 -11.56 -14.33
N TYR A 63 3.56 -10.23 -14.36
CA TYR A 63 2.60 -9.60 -15.26
C TYR A 63 2.89 -9.89 -16.73
N SER A 64 4.14 -9.71 -17.16
CA SER A 64 4.54 -9.85 -18.57
C SER A 64 4.70 -11.32 -18.99
N PRO A 65 5.50 -12.18 -18.32
CA PRO A 65 5.70 -13.57 -18.72
C PRO A 65 4.54 -14.50 -18.33
N GLY A 66 3.77 -14.16 -17.30
CA GLY A 66 2.65 -14.97 -16.81
C GLY A 66 1.32 -14.75 -17.55
N GLY A 67 1.27 -13.81 -18.50
CA GLY A 67 0.07 -13.52 -19.28
C GLY A 67 -1.08 -12.89 -18.48
N TYR A 68 -0.81 -12.36 -17.29
CA TYR A 68 -1.82 -11.71 -16.45
C TYR A 68 -2.25 -10.36 -17.02
N LYS A 69 -3.53 -10.06 -16.93
CA LYS A 69 -4.10 -8.75 -17.32
C LYS A 69 -4.19 -7.84 -16.11
N PHE A 70 -4.19 -6.53 -16.34
CA PHE A 70 -4.33 -5.54 -15.26
C PHE A 70 -5.60 -5.78 -14.41
N LYS A 71 -6.68 -6.25 -15.04
CA LYS A 71 -7.94 -6.60 -14.36
C LYS A 71 -7.81 -7.77 -13.38
N ASP A 72 -6.86 -8.69 -13.59
CA ASP A 72 -6.69 -9.85 -12.71
C ASP A 72 -6.13 -9.42 -11.34
N PHE A 73 -5.21 -8.46 -11.36
CA PHE A 73 -4.68 -7.82 -10.15
C PHE A 73 -5.74 -7.02 -9.40
N LEU A 74 -6.56 -6.22 -10.11
CA LEU A 74 -7.64 -5.49 -9.44
C LEU A 74 -8.68 -6.44 -8.81
N LYS A 75 -9.03 -7.52 -9.52
CA LYS A 75 -10.09 -8.45 -9.08
C LYS A 75 -9.72 -9.20 -7.80
N ILE A 76 -8.47 -9.61 -7.64
CA ILE A 76 -7.99 -10.35 -6.45
C ILE A 76 -7.40 -9.39 -5.42
N GLY A 77 -6.67 -8.38 -5.86
CA GLY A 77 -5.94 -7.47 -5.00
C GLY A 77 -6.82 -6.51 -4.20
N ILE A 78 -7.92 -5.99 -4.77
CA ILE A 78 -8.83 -5.11 -4.02
C ILE A 78 -9.46 -5.83 -2.82
N PRO A 79 -10.08 -7.02 -2.96
CA PRO A 79 -10.58 -7.78 -1.81
C PRO A 79 -9.51 -8.05 -0.74
N LEU A 80 -8.29 -8.43 -1.16
CA LEU A 80 -7.19 -8.70 -0.25
C LEU A 80 -6.77 -7.44 0.53
N GLN A 81 -6.73 -6.29 -0.14
CA GLN A 81 -6.30 -5.03 0.44
C GLN A 81 -7.33 -4.47 1.43
N ILE A 82 -8.63 -4.69 1.17
CA ILE A 82 -9.71 -4.43 2.11
C ILE A 82 -9.58 -5.33 3.34
N LEU A 83 -9.34 -6.63 3.14
CA LEU A 83 -9.18 -7.58 4.25
C LEU A 83 -8.01 -7.19 5.17
N ILE A 84 -6.85 -6.83 4.59
CA ILE A 84 -5.72 -6.33 5.39
C ILE A 84 -6.08 -5.02 6.09
N GLY A 85 -6.81 -4.12 5.43
CA GLY A 85 -7.24 -2.87 6.05
C GLY A 85 -8.24 -3.02 7.19
N ILE A 86 -8.93 -4.17 7.29
CA ILE A 86 -9.81 -4.51 8.42
C ILE A 86 -9.01 -5.10 9.59
N VAL A 87 -7.94 -5.84 9.30
CA VAL A 87 -7.10 -6.52 10.31
C VAL A 87 -6.05 -5.57 10.92
N ALA A 88 -5.55 -4.61 10.14
CA ALA A 88 -4.50 -3.66 10.52
C ALA A 88 -5.04 -2.46 11.30
#